data_AF-A0A821GKC2-F1
#
_entry.id   AF-A0A821GKC2-F1
#
_cell.length_a   1.000
_cell.length_b   1.000
_cell.length_c   1.000
_cell.angle_alpha   90.00
_cell.angle_beta   90.00
_cell.angle_gamma   90.00
#
_symmetry.space_group_name_H-M   'P 1'
#
loop_
_entity.id
_entity.type
_entity.pdbx_description
1 polymer ?
#
loop_
_entity_poly.entity_id
_entity_poly.type
_entity_poly.pdbx_seq_one_letter_code
_entity_poly.pdbx_strand_id
1 'polypeptide(L)'
;MNNSILINDGREHKLVLKLLNKDDFIFEIDGNIIMKKFPTNLRINTIYIGQLDSYIKEKFSDLDGDNFIGCIKDIMLNEKSIVKLDHIHHIGRLTNICQLSKRG
;
A
#
# COMPACT_ATOMS: atom_id res chain seq x y z
N MET A 1 -22.83 -15.81 -0.41
CA MET A 1 -22.37 -15.06 -1.59
C MET A 1 -21.05 -14.42 -1.23
N ASN A 2 -19.93 -14.91 -1.78
CA ASN A 2 -18.60 -14.32 -1.56
C ASN A 2 -18.46 -13.14 -2.53
N ASN A 3 -18.68 -11.91 -2.05
CA ASN A 3 -18.33 -10.71 -2.80
C ASN A 3 -16.82 -10.53 -2.75
N SER A 4 -16.10 -11.10 -3.73
CA SER A 4 -14.70 -10.74 -3.95
C SER A 4 -14.66 -9.32 -4.51
N ILE A 5 -14.11 -8.37 -3.75
CA ILE A 5 -13.87 -7.01 -4.23
C ILE A 5 -12.80 -7.10 -5.32
N LEU A 6 -13.17 -6.78 -6.56
CA LEU A 6 -12.22 -6.68 -7.67
C LEU A 6 -11.50 -5.33 -7.56
N ILE A 7 -10.19 -5.36 -7.29
CA ILE A 7 -9.38 -4.14 -7.04
C ILE A 7 -8.45 -3.78 -8.21
N ASN A 8 -8.36 -4.63 -9.22
CA ASN A 8 -7.55 -4.44 -10.42
C ASN A 8 -8.41 -4.07 -11.63
N ASP A 9 -9.40 -3.20 -11.43
CA ASP A 9 -10.39 -2.81 -12.43
C ASP A 9 -10.03 -1.52 -13.20
N GLY A 10 -8.86 -0.93 -12.90
CA GLY A 10 -8.39 0.33 -13.49
C GLY A 10 -9.01 1.59 -12.88
N ARG A 11 -9.75 1.48 -11.78
CA ARG A 11 -10.34 2.59 -11.03
C ARG A 11 -9.52 2.91 -9.78
N GLU A 12 -9.84 4.05 -9.19
CA GLU A 12 -9.24 4.45 -7.91
C GLU A 12 -9.93 3.73 -6.76
N HIS A 13 -9.13 3.12 -5.89
CA HIS A 13 -9.58 2.47 -4.67
C HIS A 13 -8.95 3.14 -3.46
N LYS A 14 -9.73 3.32 -2.40
CA LYS A 14 -9.24 3.86 -1.13
C LYS A 14 -8.86 2.71 -0.20
N LEU A 15 -7.58 2.66 0.15
CA LEU A 15 -7.06 1.75 1.16
C LEU A 15 -6.87 2.48 2.50
N VAL A 16 -7.34 1.89 3.59
CA VAL A 16 -7.15 2.44 4.94
C VAL A 16 -6.70 1.33 5.90
N LEU A 17 -5.56 1.55 6.54
CA LEU A 17 -5.03 0.70 7.62
C LEU A 17 -5.10 1.50 8.92
N LYS A 18 -5.87 1.01 9.90
CA LYS A 18 -6.01 1.64 11.23
C LYS A 18 -5.61 0.66 12.31
N LEU A 19 -4.68 1.07 13.16
CA LEU A 19 -4.42 0.41 14.44
C LEU A 19 -5.40 0.99 15.46
N LEU A 20 -6.34 0.20 15.98
CA LEU A 20 -7.33 0.66 16.96
C LEU A 20 -6.77 0.62 18.38
N ASN A 21 -6.10 -0.48 18.69
CA ASN A 21 -5.42 -0.76 19.95
C ASN A 21 -4.20 -1.64 19.62
N LYS A 22 -3.48 -2.14 20.62
CA LYS A 22 -2.22 -2.88 20.39
C LYS A 22 -2.36 -4.17 19.56
N ASP A 23 -3.58 -4.68 19.41
CA ASP A 23 -3.86 -6.04 18.95
C ASP A 23 -4.83 -6.05 17.74
N ASP A 24 -5.60 -4.98 17.56
CA ASP A 24 -6.65 -4.87 16.55
C ASP A 24 -6.26 -3.90 15.44
N PHE A 25 -6.18 -4.44 14.23
CA PHE A 25 -6.06 -3.68 13.00
C PHE A 25 -7.33 -3.78 12.17
N ILE A 26 -7.76 -2.64 11.64
CA ILE A 26 -8.73 -2.57 10.56
C ILE A 26 -7.98 -2.38 9.25
N PHE A 27 -8.26 -3.26 8.30
CA PHE A 27 -7.97 -3.07 6.90
C PHE A 27 -9.27 -2.72 6.19
N GLU A 28 -9.32 -1.63 5.46
CA GLU A 28 -10.53 -1.15 4.80
C GLU A 28 -10.23 -0.84 3.33
N ILE A 29 -11.07 -1.36 2.44
CA ILE A 29 -11.03 -1.07 0.99
C ILE A 29 -12.38 -0.50 0.59
N ASP A 30 -12.40 0.75 0.11
CA ASP A 30 -13.62 1.46 -0.32
C ASP A 30 -14.74 1.44 0.73
N GLY A 31 -14.38 1.60 2.00
CA GLY A 31 -15.33 1.53 3.12
C GLY A 31 -15.69 0.12 3.59
N ASN A 32 -15.28 -0.93 2.87
CA ASN A 32 -15.49 -2.31 3.29
C ASN A 32 -14.42 -2.72 4.30
N ILE A 33 -14.85 -2.95 5.54
CA ILE A 33 -13.98 -3.29 6.66
C ILE A 33 -13.67 -4.79 6.65
N ILE A 34 -12.38 -5.11 6.54
CA ILE A 34 -11.77 -6.42 6.70
C ILE A 34 -10.97 -6.38 8.01
N MET A 35 -11.54 -6.90 9.09
CA MET A 35 -10.84 -6.97 10.37
C MET A 35 -9.82 -8.11 10.36
N LYS A 36 -8.58 -7.81 10.77
CA LYS A 36 -7.55 -8.84 10.95
C LYS A 36 -6.79 -8.58 12.24
N LYS A 37 -6.79 -9.59 13.11
CA LYS A 37 -6.01 -9.57 14.35
C LYS A 37 -4.60 -10.05 14.07
N PHE A 38 -3.60 -9.36 14.58
CA PHE A 38 -2.21 -9.77 14.52
C PHE A 38 -1.62 -9.80 15.94
N PRO A 39 -0.70 -10.72 16.23
CA PRO A 39 0.01 -10.74 17.51
C PRO A 39 0.85 -9.47 17.70
N THR A 40 0.88 -9.02 18.95
CA THR A 40 1.35 -7.71 19.43
C THR A 40 2.84 -7.40 19.23
N ASN A 41 3.13 -6.09 19.16
CA ASN A 41 4.43 -5.41 19.02
C ASN A 41 4.86 -5.05 17.58
N LEU A 42 3.95 -4.45 16.80
CA LEU A 42 4.31 -3.87 15.51
C LEU A 42 5.10 -2.56 15.71
N ARG A 43 6.39 -2.57 15.37
CA ARG A 43 7.21 -1.36 15.23
C ARG A 43 7.50 -1.12 13.76
N ILE A 44 6.94 -0.04 13.20
CA ILE A 44 7.17 0.35 11.81
C ILE A 44 8.44 1.21 11.77
N ASN A 45 9.51 0.68 11.18
CA ASN A 45 10.77 1.42 10.99
C ASN A 45 10.85 2.06 9.59
N THR A 46 10.36 1.35 8.58
CA THR A 46 10.42 1.78 7.18
C THR A 46 9.12 1.41 6.48
N ILE A 47 8.63 2.31 5.63
CA ILE A 47 7.46 2.10 4.79
C ILE A 47 7.93 2.04 3.34
N TYR A 48 7.65 0.93 2.66
CA TYR A 48 7.93 0.73 1.25
C TYR A 48 6.62 0.90 0.47
N ILE A 49 6.64 1.69 -0.59
CA ILE A 49 5.47 1.98 -1.41
C ILE A 49 5.81 1.61 -2.85
N GLY A 50 4.99 0.75 -3.45
CA GLY A 50 5.09 0.35 -4.86
C GLY A 50 6.24 -0.60 -5.19
N GLN A 51 7.34 -0.61 -4.44
CA GLN A 51 8.46 -1.53 -4.65
C GLN A 51 9.16 -1.86 -3.32
N LEU A 52 9.68 -3.08 -3.26
CA LEU A 52 10.63 -3.53 -2.24
C LEU A 52 12.01 -3.73 -2.89
N ASP A 53 13.07 -3.44 -2.13
CA ASP A 53 14.44 -3.76 -2.53
C ASP A 53 14.61 -5.29 -2.70
N SER A 54 15.36 -5.72 -3.71
CA SER A 54 15.64 -7.15 -3.96
C SER A 54 16.24 -7.85 -2.74
N TYR A 55 17.10 -7.18 -1.98
CA TYR A 55 17.67 -7.70 -0.74
C TYR A 55 16.60 -7.98 0.34
N ILE A 56 15.52 -7.20 0.34
CA ILE A 56 14.40 -7.40 1.27
C ILE A 56 13.51 -8.53 0.77
N LYS A 57 13.23 -8.60 -0.54
CA LYS A 57 12.46 -9.71 -1.14
C LYS A 57 13.13 -11.05 -0.85
N GLU A 58 14.46 -11.15 -0.97
CA GLU A 58 15.20 -12.37 -0.65
C GLU A 58 15.09 -12.81 0.82
N LYS A 59 14.89 -11.87 1.76
CA LYS A 59 14.75 -12.18 3.19
C LYS A 59 13.34 -12.59 3.60
N PHE A 60 12.34 -12.25 2.80
CA PHE A 60 10.94 -12.53 3.08
C PHE A 60 10.35 -13.28 1.90
N SER A 61 10.49 -14.61 1.89
CA SER A 61 10.01 -15.51 0.84
C SER A 61 8.52 -15.35 0.50
N ASP A 62 7.73 -14.87 1.46
CA ASP A 62 6.29 -14.66 1.30
C ASP A 62 5.96 -13.34 0.58
N LEU A 63 6.96 -12.49 0.36
CA LEU A 63 6.86 -11.24 -0.41
C LEU A 63 7.30 -11.46 -1.87
N ASP A 64 6.76 -12.50 -2.50
CA ASP A 64 7.02 -12.85 -3.92
C ASP A 64 6.08 -12.07 -4.86
N GLY A 65 6.19 -10.75 -4.81
CA GLY A 65 5.37 -9.83 -5.60
C GLY A 65 6.19 -9.00 -6.58
N ASP A 66 5.68 -8.87 -7.81
CA ASP A 66 6.16 -7.87 -8.76
C ASP A 66 6.01 -6.45 -8.20
N ASN A 67 6.79 -5.52 -8.75
CA ASN A 67 6.64 -4.11 -8.41
C ASN A 67 5.26 -3.62 -8.86
N PHE A 68 4.65 -2.74 -8.07
CA PHE A 68 3.34 -2.17 -8.37
C PHE A 68 3.36 -1.36 -9.67
N ILE A 69 2.37 -1.61 -10.53
CA ILE A 69 2.16 -0.87 -11.77
C ILE A 69 0.82 -0.15 -11.65
N GLY A 70 0.86 1.16 -11.45
CA GLY A 70 -0.33 2.00 -11.32
C GLY A 70 -0.04 3.35 -10.68
N CYS A 71 -1.11 4.04 -10.30
CA CYS A 71 -1.04 5.33 -9.60
C CYS A 71 -1.24 5.13 -8.10
N ILE A 72 -0.44 5.77 -7.28
CA ILE A 72 -0.68 5.89 -5.83
C ILE A 72 -0.68 7.37 -5.49
N LYS A 73 -1.69 7.83 -4.77
CA LYS A 73 -1.84 9.22 -4.33
C LYS A 73 -2.27 9.29 -2.87
N ASP A 74 -2.18 10.49 -2.29
CA ASP A 74 -2.73 10.82 -0.98
C ASP A 74 -2.27 9.88 0.15
N ILE A 75 -0.99 9.52 0.15
CA ILE A 75 -0.40 8.64 1.17
C ILE A 75 -0.23 9.41 2.48
N MET A 76 -0.98 8.97 3.49
CA MET A 76 -1.02 9.59 4.81
C MET A 76 -0.66 8.59 5.90
N LEU A 77 0.05 9.05 6.92
CA LEU A 77 0.31 8.32 8.16
C LEU A 77 -0.09 9.24 9.31
N ASN A 78 -1.00 8.77 10.17
CA ASN A 78 -1.54 9.54 11.30
C ASN A 78 -1.99 10.94 10.86
N GLU A 79 -2.79 11.00 9.78
CA GLU A 79 -3.36 12.23 9.18
C GLU A 79 -2.34 13.21 8.61
N LYS A 80 -1.05 12.86 8.61
CA LYS A 80 0.01 13.65 8.00
C LYS A 80 0.38 13.03 6.66
N SER A 81 0.43 13.86 5.61
CA SER A 81 1.04 13.44 4.36
C SER A 81 2.52 13.13 4.63
N ILE A 82 2.92 11.89 4.39
CA ILE A 82 4.29 11.42 4.67
C ILE A 82 5.18 11.37 3.43
N VAL A 83 4.61 11.62 2.25
CA VAL A 83 5.35 11.51 1.01
C VAL A 83 5.64 12.90 0.46
N LYS A 84 6.87 13.37 0.70
CA LYS A 84 7.57 14.25 -0.23
C LYS A 84 8.33 13.34 -1.17
N LEU A 85 7.85 13.19 -2.41
CA LEU A 85 8.43 12.30 -3.42
C LEU A 85 9.91 12.64 -3.74
N ASP A 86 10.36 13.82 -3.30
CA ASP A 86 11.71 14.38 -3.42
C ASP A 86 12.78 13.66 -2.57
N HIS A 87 12.41 12.76 -1.65
CA HIS A 87 13.34 12.05 -0.74
C HIS A 87 13.25 10.51 -0.86
N ILE A 88 13.00 9.99 -2.06
CA ILE A 88 12.91 8.55 -2.30
C ILE A 88 14.25 8.00 -2.77
N HIS A 89 14.76 7.03 -2.02
CA HIS A 89 15.97 6.28 -2.35
C HIS A 89 15.58 5.04 -3.20
N HIS A 90 15.95 5.05 -4.48
CA HIS A 90 15.95 3.92 -5.45
C HIS A 90 14.73 3.68 -6.37
N ILE A 91 14.94 2.75 -7.30
CA ILE A 91 14.71 2.79 -8.77
C ILE A 91 13.25 2.75 -9.19
N GLY A 92 12.78 3.86 -9.77
CA GLY A 92 11.49 3.98 -10.45
C GLY A 92 11.26 5.45 -10.83
N ARG A 93 10.69 5.72 -12.00
CA ARG A 93 10.40 7.10 -12.43
C ARG A 93 9.16 7.59 -11.67
N LEU A 94 9.37 7.98 -10.42
CA LEU A 94 8.33 8.61 -9.60
C LEU A 94 8.15 10.03 -10.12
N THR A 95 7.00 10.28 -10.71
CA THR A 95 6.62 11.62 -11.13
C THR A 95 5.28 11.95 -10.50
N ASN A 96 5.03 13.23 -10.22
CA ASN A 96 3.72 13.69 -9.76
C ASN A 96 2.64 13.55 -10.86
N ILE A 97 3.00 13.00 -12.02
CA ILE A 97 2.13 12.82 -13.17
C ILE A 97 1.87 11.32 -13.30
N CYS A 98 0.63 10.92 -13.06
CA CYS A 98 0.19 9.57 -13.39
C CYS A 98 -0.68 9.60 -14.65
N GLN A 99 -0.15 9.07 -15.74
CA GLN A 99 -0.93 8.86 -16.95
C GLN A 99 -1.49 7.45 -16.93
N LEU A 100 -2.77 7.32 -16.58
CA LEU A 100 -3.52 6.10 -16.88
C LEU A 100 -3.59 5.98 -18.41
N SER A 101 -2.97 4.95 -18.96
CA SER A 101 -3.11 4.62 -20.37
C SER A 101 -4.60 4.40 -20.65
N LYS A 102 -5.23 5.31 -21.41
CA LYS A 102 -6.54 5.08 -22.00
C LYS A 102 -6.38 3.94 -23.02
N ARG A 103 -6.49 2.69 -22.58
CA ARG A 103 -6.89 1.63 -23.49
C ARG A 103 -8.39 1.80 -23.71
N GLY A 104 -8.72 2.38 -24.86
CA GLY A 104 -10.08 2.42 -25.40
C GLY A 104 -10.55 1.06 -25.87
#